data_AF-A0A9D6DPN2-F1
#
_entry.id   AF-A0A9D6DPN2-F1
#
_cell.length_a   1.000
_cell.length_b   1.000
_cell.length_c   1.000
_cell.angle_alpha   90.00
_cell.angle_beta   90.00
_cell.angle_gamma   90.00
#
_symmetry.space_group_name_H-M   'P 1'
#
loop_
_entity.id
_entity.type
_entity.pdbx_description
1 polymer ?
#
loop_
_entity_poly.entity_id
_entity_poly.type
_entity_poly.pdbx_seq_one_letter_code
_entity_poly.pdbx_strand_id
1 'polypeptide(L)'
;MPQKSLTRSNSIYKFRNPNGDPFCYKPENNRELELIGLVLWATEGDRTQLSLSNGNETITKKYLEFLRKICHLDEKKIKAVIHCHDTLPYAKCLKYWSKITKIPVKRFTKPYVKKDHGGTRKYPYGIIRIAATNIRLVHIFNERLREIGLSKG
;
A
#
# COMPACT_ATOMS: atom_id res chain seq x y z
N MET A 1 31.51 -7.56 23.12
CA MET A 1 30.22 -7.45 22.38
C MET A 1 30.41 -6.41 21.28
N PRO A 2 30.26 -6.72 19.98
CA PRO A 2 30.48 -5.71 18.95
C PRO A 2 29.24 -4.82 18.81
N GLN A 3 29.43 -3.51 18.94
CA GLN A 3 28.46 -2.47 18.63
C GLN A 3 27.98 -2.66 17.18
N LYS A 4 26.67 -2.89 16.99
CA LYS A 4 26.03 -2.93 15.67
C LYS A 4 26.29 -1.60 14.96
N SER A 5 27.03 -1.64 13.86
CA SER A 5 27.32 -0.48 13.03
C SER A 5 26.02 0.22 12.59
N LEU A 6 26.00 1.55 12.69
CA LEU A 6 24.97 2.39 12.09
C LEU A 6 25.06 2.22 10.57
N THR A 7 24.28 1.30 10.00
CA THR A 7 24.21 1.12 8.55
C THR A 7 23.75 2.42 7.88
N ARG A 8 24.34 2.75 6.72
CA ARG A 8 24.01 3.95 5.91
C ARG A 8 22.49 4.14 5.72
N SER A 9 21.76 3.04 5.59
CA SER A 9 20.30 2.99 5.47
C SER A 9 19.56 3.52 6.71
N ASN A 10 20.03 3.22 7.92
CA ASN A 10 19.42 3.74 9.16
C ASN A 10 19.66 5.24 9.34
N SER A 11 20.85 5.72 9.01
CA SER A 11 21.17 7.16 9.05
C SER A 11 20.33 7.94 8.04
N ILE A 12 20.19 7.45 6.79
CA ILE A 12 19.29 8.03 5.79
C ILE A 12 17.83 8.01 6.27
N TYR A 13 17.39 6.92 6.89
CA TYR A 13 16.02 6.82 7.39
C TYR A 13 15.72 7.86 8.48
N LYS A 14 16.62 8.01 9.47
CA LYS A 14 16.49 9.02 10.54
C LYS A 14 16.51 10.43 9.96
N PHE A 15 17.41 10.71 9.02
CA PHE A 15 17.46 11.99 8.32
C PHE A 15 16.15 12.34 7.61
N ARG A 16 15.50 11.36 6.95
CA ARG A 16 14.21 11.56 6.25
C ARG A 16 13.00 11.61 7.18
N ASN A 17 13.15 11.22 8.44
CA ASN A 17 12.08 11.18 9.43
C ASN A 17 12.59 11.77 10.77
N PRO A 18 12.91 13.08 10.81
CA PRO A 18 13.51 13.72 12.00
C PRO A 18 12.61 13.69 13.23
N ASN A 19 11.29 13.59 13.02
CA ASN A 19 10.28 13.55 14.08
C ASN A 19 9.91 12.12 14.50
N GLY A 20 10.71 11.12 14.11
CA GLY A 20 10.41 9.70 14.37
C GLY A 20 9.61 9.03 13.25
N ASP A 21 9.16 7.80 13.51
CA ASP A 21 8.49 6.97 12.51
C ASP A 21 7.16 7.60 12.05
N PRO A 22 6.90 7.72 10.73
CA PRO A 22 5.66 8.28 10.20
C PRO A 22 4.48 7.30 10.27
N PHE A 23 4.53 6.38 11.23
CA PHE A 23 3.58 5.28 11.44
C PHE A 23 3.67 4.80 12.88
N CYS A 24 2.64 4.10 13.34
CA CYS A 24 2.65 3.39 14.61
C CYS A 24 1.93 2.06 14.41
N TYR A 25 2.64 0.94 14.46
CA TYR A 25 2.06 -0.37 14.21
C TYR A 25 1.45 -0.95 15.50
N LYS A 26 0.12 -1.12 15.52
CA LYS A 26 -0.69 -1.54 16.67
C LYS A 26 -1.63 -2.71 16.32
N PRO A 27 -1.09 -3.93 16.16
CA PRO A 27 -1.91 -5.12 15.83
C PRO A 27 -2.94 -5.46 16.92
N GLU A 28 -2.68 -5.09 18.17
CA GLU A 28 -3.57 -5.30 19.32
C GLU A 28 -4.92 -4.59 19.19
N ASN A 29 -5.00 -3.52 18.40
CA ASN A 29 -6.25 -2.79 18.18
C ASN A 29 -7.30 -3.63 17.43
N ASN A 30 -6.84 -4.50 16.50
CA ASN A 30 -7.70 -5.41 15.76
C ASN A 30 -6.84 -6.48 15.04
N ARG A 31 -6.71 -7.64 15.65
CA ARG A 31 -5.91 -8.76 15.13
C ARG A 31 -6.46 -9.35 13.83
N GLU A 32 -7.77 -9.34 13.63
CA GLU A 32 -8.37 -9.82 12.38
C GLU A 32 -7.97 -8.92 11.20
N LEU A 33 -8.07 -7.61 11.38
CA LEU A 33 -7.68 -6.64 10.36
C LEU A 33 -6.16 -6.66 10.10
N GLU A 34 -5.35 -6.90 11.13
CA GLU A 34 -3.93 -7.14 10.98
C GLU A 34 -3.67 -8.31 10.03
N LEU A 35 -4.25 -9.48 10.31
CA LEU A 35 -4.06 -10.69 9.51
C LEU A 35 -4.57 -10.51 8.08
N ILE A 36 -5.76 -9.91 7.89
CA ILE A 36 -6.30 -9.58 6.57
C ILE A 36 -5.32 -8.68 5.81
N GLY A 37 -4.80 -7.64 6.45
CA GLY A 37 -3.86 -6.71 5.85
C GLY A 37 -2.54 -7.35 5.43
N LEU A 38 -1.98 -8.20 6.30
CA LEU A 38 -0.75 -8.95 6.03
C LEU A 38 -0.93 -9.95 4.89
N VAL A 39 -2.02 -10.72 4.88
CA VAL A 39 -2.32 -11.68 3.82
C VAL A 39 -2.53 -10.97 2.48
N LEU A 40 -3.34 -9.90 2.46
CA LEU A 40 -3.54 -9.10 1.25
C LEU A 40 -2.21 -8.55 0.71
N TRP A 41 -1.34 -8.04 1.58
CA TRP A 41 -0.01 -7.59 1.15
C TRP A 41 0.88 -8.74 0.66
N ALA A 42 0.78 -9.92 1.26
CA ALA A 42 1.57 -11.08 0.88
C ALA A 42 1.14 -11.68 -0.48
N THR A 43 -0.15 -11.63 -0.82
CA THR A 43 -0.71 -12.28 -2.01
C THR A 43 -0.96 -11.32 -3.17
N GLU A 44 -1.42 -10.10 -2.90
CA GLU A 44 -1.79 -9.09 -3.91
C GLU A 44 -0.78 -7.93 -3.99
N GLY A 45 0.20 -7.93 -3.07
CA GLY A 45 1.17 -6.86 -2.91
C GLY A 45 2.56 -7.18 -3.42
N ASP A 46 3.39 -6.15 -3.50
CA ASP A 46 4.82 -6.29 -3.72
C ASP A 46 5.51 -6.41 -2.36
N ARG A 47 5.99 -7.59 -1.96
CA ARG A 47 6.62 -7.77 -0.63
C ARG A 47 7.94 -7.00 -0.42
N THR A 48 8.46 -6.34 -1.45
CA THR A 48 9.61 -5.43 -1.34
C THR A 48 9.19 -3.97 -1.12
N GLN A 49 7.91 -3.65 -1.33
CA GLN A 49 7.34 -2.31 -1.19
C GLN A 49 6.06 -2.36 -0.34
N LEU A 50 5.67 -1.26 0.31
CA LEU A 50 4.36 -1.25 0.97
C LEU A 50 3.28 -0.93 -0.08
N SER A 51 2.96 -1.87 -0.97
CA SER A 51 2.00 -1.64 -2.04
C SER A 51 1.12 -2.84 -2.40
N LEU A 52 -0.08 -2.54 -2.89
CA LEU A 52 -1.09 -3.49 -3.38
C LEU A 52 -1.79 -2.90 -4.60
N SER A 53 -2.02 -3.71 -5.63
CA SER A 53 -2.76 -3.31 -6.83
C SER A 53 -3.98 -4.20 -7.03
N ASN A 54 -5.18 -3.63 -7.01
CA ASN A 54 -6.40 -4.42 -7.22
C ASN A 54 -7.53 -3.59 -7.86
N GLY A 55 -8.39 -4.23 -8.64
CA GLY A 55 -9.58 -3.62 -9.25
C GLY A 55 -10.85 -3.78 -8.40
N ASN A 56 -10.83 -4.66 -7.40
CA ASN A 56 -11.92 -4.85 -6.45
C ASN A 56 -11.87 -3.77 -5.36
N GLU A 57 -12.97 -3.04 -5.20
CA GLU A 57 -13.06 -1.95 -4.23
C GLU A 57 -12.99 -2.44 -2.77
N THR A 58 -13.51 -3.62 -2.45
CA THR A 58 -13.52 -4.17 -1.09
C THR A 58 -12.12 -4.55 -0.65
N ILE A 59 -11.34 -5.18 -1.53
CA ILE A 59 -9.91 -5.49 -1.28
C ILE A 59 -9.13 -4.20 -1.03
N THR A 60 -9.31 -3.19 -1.89
CA THR A 60 -8.63 -1.90 -1.76
C THR A 60 -9.01 -1.19 -0.45
N LYS A 61 -10.30 -1.17 -0.11
CA LYS A 61 -10.80 -0.58 1.14
C LYS A 61 -10.19 -1.26 2.36
N LYS A 62 -10.14 -2.59 2.38
CA LYS A 62 -9.57 -3.35 3.51
C LYS A 62 -8.07 -3.12 3.67
N TYR A 63 -7.33 -3.05 2.57
CA TYR A 63 -5.92 -2.71 2.64
C TYR A 63 -5.67 -1.28 3.16
N LEU A 64 -6.44 -0.30 2.69
CA LEU A 64 -6.36 1.07 3.22
C LEU A 64 -6.78 1.15 4.70
N GLU A 65 -7.79 0.39 5.10
CA GLU A 65 -8.22 0.30 6.50
C GLU A 65 -7.09 -0.24 7.38
N PHE A 66 -6.40 -1.30 6.96
CA PHE A 66 -5.22 -1.84 7.62
C PHE A 66 -4.09 -0.80 7.75
N LEU A 67 -3.74 -0.10 6.66
CA LEU A 67 -2.71 0.94 6.70
C LEU A 67 -3.06 2.10 7.65
N ARG A 68 -4.34 2.48 7.72
CA ARG A 68 -4.80 3.61 8.54
C ARG A 68 -5.01 3.25 10.00
N LYS A 69 -5.55 2.07 10.30
CA LYS A 69 -5.97 1.68 11.66
C LYS A 69 -4.95 0.82 12.38
N ILE A 70 -4.26 -0.08 11.68
CA ILE A 70 -3.25 -0.94 12.30
C ILE A 70 -1.88 -0.31 12.19
N CYS A 71 -1.54 0.24 11.02
CA CYS A 71 -0.21 0.84 10.84
C CYS A 71 -0.14 2.30 11.27
N HIS A 72 -1.30 2.96 11.49
CA HIS A 72 -1.40 4.40 11.73
C HIS A 72 -0.49 5.21 10.81
N LEU A 73 -0.39 4.80 9.54
CA LEU A 73 0.53 5.38 8.59
C LEU A 73 0.04 6.79 8.24
N ASP A 74 0.94 7.78 8.25
CA ASP A 74 0.62 9.14 7.82
C ASP A 74 -0.03 9.09 6.43
N GLU A 75 -1.26 9.62 6.35
CA GLU A 75 -2.06 9.64 5.14
C GLU A 75 -1.29 10.26 3.96
N LYS A 76 -0.38 11.22 4.20
CA LYS A 76 0.48 11.85 3.17
C LYS A 76 1.47 10.88 2.53
N LYS A 77 1.85 9.80 3.22
CA LYS A 77 2.76 8.77 2.70
C LYS A 77 2.05 7.76 1.78
N ILE A 78 0.73 7.68 1.84
CA ILE A 78 -0.09 6.83 0.96
C ILE A 78 -0.22 7.49 -0.41
N LYS A 79 0.20 6.78 -1.45
CA LYS A 79 0.10 7.17 -2.86
C LYS A 79 -0.94 6.30 -3.54
N ALA A 80 -1.71 6.91 -4.44
CA ALA A 80 -2.69 6.24 -5.28
C ALA A 80 -2.30 6.43 -6.75
N VAL A 81 -2.22 5.33 -7.49
CA VAL A 81 -1.96 5.33 -8.94
C VAL A 81 -3.04 4.50 -9.60
N ILE A 82 -3.70 5.05 -10.61
CA ILE A 82 -4.68 4.30 -11.39
C ILE A 82 -3.99 3.77 -12.64
N HIS A 83 -4.17 2.48 -12.87
CA HIS A 83 -3.81 1.78 -14.09
C HIS A 83 -5.11 1.55 -14.88
N CYS A 84 -5.24 2.23 -16.02
CA CYS A 84 -6.42 2.14 -16.88
C CYS A 84 -6.02 2.10 -18.35
N HIS A 85 -6.95 1.63 -19.18
CA HIS A 85 -6.78 1.67 -20.64
C HIS A 85 -7.18 3.04 -21.20
N ASP A 86 -6.69 3.37 -22.39
CA ASP A 86 -6.99 4.62 -23.11
C ASP A 86 -8.47 4.81 -23.43
N THR A 87 -9.23 3.73 -23.66
CA THR A 87 -10.68 3.79 -23.88
C THR A 87 -11.50 4.00 -22.60
N LEU A 88 -10.88 4.04 -21.40
CA LEU A 88 -11.55 4.45 -20.17
C LEU A 88 -11.41 5.96 -19.95
N PRO A 89 -12.50 6.69 -19.68
CA PRO A 89 -12.41 8.11 -19.34
C PRO A 89 -11.72 8.27 -17.97
N TYR A 90 -10.44 8.61 -17.98
CA TYR A 90 -9.59 8.70 -16.79
C TYR A 90 -10.19 9.57 -15.67
N ALA A 91 -10.86 10.67 -16.03
CA ALA A 91 -11.56 11.53 -15.08
C ALA A 91 -12.67 10.79 -14.30
N LYS A 92 -13.36 9.82 -14.92
CA LYS A 92 -14.37 8.99 -14.23
C LYS A 92 -13.67 8.01 -13.27
N CYS A 93 -12.58 7.37 -13.69
CA CYS A 93 -11.77 6.50 -12.83
C CYS A 93 -11.25 7.26 -11.60
N LEU A 94 -10.74 8.48 -11.79
CA LEU A 94 -10.28 9.34 -10.70
C LEU A 94 -11.38 9.65 -9.68
N LYS A 95 -12.55 10.09 -10.15
CA LYS A 95 -13.69 10.39 -9.26
C LYS A 95 -14.15 9.16 -8.50
N TYR A 96 -14.24 8.02 -9.18
CA TYR A 96 -14.60 6.74 -8.56
C TYR A 96 -13.62 6.35 -7.46
N TRP A 97 -12.33 6.26 -7.80
CA TRP A 97 -11.31 5.83 -6.84
C TRP A 97 -11.09 6.85 -5.73
N SER A 98 -11.23 8.14 -5.99
CA SER A 98 -11.21 9.17 -4.93
C SER A 98 -12.34 8.97 -3.92
N LYS A 99 -13.57 8.66 -4.37
CA LYS A 99 -14.71 8.35 -3.50
C LYS A 99 -14.47 7.10 -2.66
N ILE A 100 -13.92 6.04 -3.26
CA ILE A 100 -13.67 4.75 -2.62
C ILE A 100 -12.53 4.83 -1.60
N THR A 101 -11.40 5.42 -2.00
CA THR A 101 -10.19 5.49 -1.16
C THR A 101 -10.22 6.60 -0.13
N LYS A 102 -11.08 7.62 -0.32
CA LYS A 102 -11.07 8.90 0.40
C LYS A 102 -9.79 9.73 0.20
N ILE A 103 -9.00 9.40 -0.81
CA ILE A 103 -7.84 10.19 -1.22
C ILE A 103 -8.32 11.28 -2.19
N PRO A 104 -7.99 12.57 -1.99
CA PRO A 104 -8.35 13.63 -2.94
C PRO A 104 -7.72 13.41 -4.32
N VAL A 105 -8.46 13.71 -5.39
CA VAL A 105 -8.00 13.59 -6.80
C VAL A 105 -6.61 14.21 -7.01
N LYS A 106 -6.33 15.37 -6.42
CA LYS A 106 -5.03 16.07 -6.51
C LYS A 106 -3.82 15.28 -5.98
N ARG A 107 -4.05 14.19 -5.24
CA ARG A 107 -3.01 13.31 -4.67
C ARG A 107 -2.80 12.03 -5.47
N PHE A 108 -3.55 11.83 -6.55
CA PHE A 108 -3.32 10.72 -7.45
C PHE A 108 -2.11 11.04 -8.33
N THR A 109 -1.18 10.09 -8.44
CA THR A 109 -0.04 10.21 -9.35
C THR A 109 -0.54 10.14 -10.79
N LYS A 110 0.17 10.81 -11.72
CA LYS A 110 -0.07 10.72 -13.16
C LYS A 110 -0.29 9.24 -13.56
N PRO A 111 -1.37 8.92 -14.29
CA PRO A 111 -1.71 7.54 -14.58
C PRO A 111 -0.71 6.94 -15.55
N TYR A 112 -0.61 5.62 -15.49
CA TYR A 112 -0.12 4.84 -16.61
C TYR A 112 -1.32 4.41 -17.46
N VAL A 113 -1.46 5.00 -18.65
CA VAL A 113 -2.53 4.67 -19.58
C VAL A 113 -1.99 3.67 -20.59
N LYS A 114 -2.54 2.45 -20.59
CA LYS A 114 -2.16 1.40 -21.54
C LYS A 114 -3.08 1.46 -22.76
N LYS A 115 -2.54 1.22 -23.95
CA LYS A 115 -3.37 1.07 -25.15
C LYS A 115 -4.34 -0.10 -24.99
N ASP A 116 -5.58 0.09 -25.38
CA ASP A 116 -6.58 -0.98 -25.41
C ASP A 116 -6.34 -1.91 -26.59
N HIS A 117 -6.49 -3.22 -26.36
CA HIS A 117 -6.35 -4.27 -27.37
C HIS A 117 -7.64 -5.11 -27.50
N GLY A 118 -8.75 -4.65 -26.92
CA GLY A 118 -10.04 -5.35 -26.92
C GLY A 118 -10.21 -6.33 -25.76
N GLY A 119 -11.37 -6.97 -25.68
CA GLY A 119 -11.73 -7.98 -24.66
C GLY A 119 -12.66 -7.48 -23.55
N THR A 120 -13.19 -8.43 -22.76
CA THR A 120 -14.12 -8.14 -21.67
C THR A 120 -13.40 -7.49 -20.48
N ARG A 121 -13.94 -6.37 -20.01
CA ARG A 121 -13.36 -5.60 -18.92
C ARG A 121 -13.98 -5.99 -17.59
N LYS A 122 -13.21 -6.73 -16.78
CA LYS A 122 -13.61 -7.08 -15.42
C LYS A 122 -13.76 -5.85 -14.50
N TYR A 123 -12.92 -4.82 -14.70
CA TYR A 123 -12.87 -3.64 -13.83
C TYR A 123 -13.18 -2.35 -14.61
N PRO A 124 -14.43 -1.84 -14.56
CA PRO A 124 -14.87 -0.70 -15.37
C PRO A 124 -14.18 0.62 -15.01
N TYR A 125 -13.53 0.69 -13.84
CA TYR A 125 -12.79 1.86 -13.37
C TYR A 125 -11.27 1.63 -13.33
N GLY A 126 -10.79 0.57 -13.98
CA GLY A 126 -9.38 0.17 -13.97
C GLY A 126 -8.95 -0.44 -12.62
N ILE A 127 -7.64 -0.59 -12.46
CA ILE A 127 -7.00 -1.10 -11.25
C ILE A 127 -6.37 0.07 -10.52
N ILE A 128 -6.45 0.10 -9.19
CA ILE A 128 -5.72 1.07 -8.39
C ILE A 128 -4.56 0.39 -7.68
N ARG A 129 -3.40 1.03 -7.72
CA ARG A 129 -2.25 0.73 -6.88
C ARG A 129 -2.23 1.69 -5.70
N ILE A 130 -2.33 1.14 -4.50
CA ILE A 130 -2.04 1.82 -3.25
C ILE A 130 -0.58 1.52 -2.90
N ALA A 131 0.22 2.55 -2.66
CA ALA A 131 1.65 2.38 -2.36
C ALA A 131 2.13 3.37 -1.29
N ALA A 132 3.09 2.95 -0.48
CA ALA A 132 3.83 3.80 0.43
C ALA A 132 5.29 3.35 0.51
N THR A 133 6.17 4.27 0.85
CA THR A 133 7.60 3.97 1.05
C THR A 133 7.90 3.96 2.54
N ASN A 134 7.99 2.78 3.14
CA ASN A 134 8.37 2.61 4.52
C ASN A 134 9.06 1.25 4.75
N ILE A 135 10.38 1.25 4.77
CA ILE A 135 11.18 0.02 4.90
C ILE A 135 11.01 -0.66 6.27
N ARG A 136 10.71 0.11 7.33
CA ARG A 136 10.47 -0.46 8.66
C ARG A 136 9.18 -1.26 8.71
N LEU A 137 8.09 -0.75 8.13
CA LEU A 137 6.83 -1.51 8.01
C LEU A 137 7.00 -2.78 7.18
N VAL A 138 7.73 -2.72 6.06
CA VAL A 138 8.04 -3.92 5.25
C VAL A 138 8.78 -4.98 6.08
N HIS A 139 9.76 -4.56 6.90
CA HIS A 139 10.47 -5.47 7.80
C HIS A 139 9.52 -6.06 8.85
N ILE A 140 8.74 -5.22 9.55
CA ILE A 140 7.74 -5.66 10.54
C ILE A 140 6.78 -6.68 9.93
N PHE A 141 6.22 -6.40 8.75
CA PHE A 141 5.27 -7.32 8.13
C PHE A 141 5.89 -8.67 7.77
N ASN A 142 7.15 -8.68 7.31
CA ASN A 142 7.84 -9.94 7.03
C ASN A 142 8.14 -10.73 8.31
N GLU A 143 8.48 -10.09 9.43
CA GLU A 143 8.57 -10.77 10.74
C GLU A 143 7.21 -11.33 11.15
N ARG A 144 6.14 -10.54 11.06
CA ARG A 144 4.79 -11.00 11.40
C ARG A 144 4.32 -12.16 10.54
N LEU A 145 4.59 -12.12 9.24
CA LEU A 145 4.31 -13.24 8.33
C LEU A 145 5.09 -14.50 8.71
N ARG A 146 6.36 -14.38 9.13
CA ARG A 146 7.14 -15.53 9.65
C ARG A 146 6.49 -16.12 10.89
N GLU A 147 6.12 -15.28 11.85
CA GLU A 147 5.53 -15.70 13.13
C GLU A 147 4.20 -16.46 12.95
N ILE A 148 3.44 -16.18 11.89
CA ILE A 148 2.20 -16.89 11.56
C ILE A 148 2.37 -18.01 10.51
N GLY A 149 3.61 -18.37 10.16
CA GLY A 149 3.90 -19.49 9.25
C GLY A 149 3.72 -19.18 7.75
N LEU A 150 3.68 -17.90 7.35
CA LEU A 150 3.56 -17.43 5.95
C LEU A 150 4.87 -16.80 5.42
N SER A 151 6.01 -17.36 5.81
CA SER A 151 7.32 -16.95 5.30
C SER A 151 7.48 -17.23 3.81
N LYS A 152 8.28 -16.41 3.11
CA LYS A 152 8.87 -16.89 1.85
C LYS A 152 9.85 -18.00 2.22
N GLY A 153 9.75 -19.14 1.53
CA GLY A 153 10.81 -20.15 1.53
C GLY A 153 12.15 -19.58 1.07
#